data_AF-A0A3M1R496-F1
#
_entry.id   AF-A0A3M1R496-F1
#
_cell.length_a   1.000
_cell.length_b   1.000
_cell.length_c   1.000
_cell.angle_alpha   90.00
_cell.angle_beta   90.00
_cell.angle_gamma   90.00
#
_symmetry.space_group_name_H-M   'P 1'
#
loop_
_entity.id
_entity.type
_entity.pdbx_description
1 polymer ?
#
loop_
_entity_poly.entity_id
_entity_poly.type
_entity_poly.pdbx_seq_one_letter_code
_entity_poly.pdbx_strand_id
1 'polypeptide(L)'
;MNGGLALDAATAARFALVLARVAAVLGLTPVLGGAAVPRPVKLGLAAAIALLLLPRTGPAALPPGLVGLALGVASEVVVGALIGFVVAALFAGVQLAGQAVAAQMGFAAASQFDPMTHANSMVVGQFQFVVAALVFFALGGHLR
;
A
#
# COMPACT_ATOMS: atom_id res chain seq x y z
N MET A 1 1.58 -9.03 41.39
CA MET A 1 1.55 -7.55 41.34
C MET A 1 2.74 -7.03 40.53
N ASN A 2 2.84 -7.34 39.24
CA ASN A 2 3.86 -6.74 38.35
C ASN A 2 3.15 -6.02 37.20
N GLY A 3 2.33 -5.04 37.57
CA GLY A 3 1.67 -4.09 36.66
C GLY A 3 2.62 -2.96 36.33
N GLY A 4 3.73 -3.28 35.67
CA GLY A 4 4.66 -2.28 35.15
C GLY A 4 4.42 -2.11 33.66
N LEU A 5 4.10 -0.90 33.23
CA LEU A 5 4.15 -0.40 31.85
C LEU A 5 5.60 -0.42 31.33
N ALA A 6 6.25 -1.58 31.35
CA ALA A 6 7.51 -1.79 30.67
C ALA A 6 7.18 -2.05 29.21
N LEU A 7 7.87 -1.37 28.31
CA LEU A 7 8.03 -1.80 26.93
C LEU A 7 8.76 -3.14 26.97
N ASP A 8 8.03 -4.22 27.30
CA ASP A 8 8.57 -5.56 27.34
C ASP A 8 9.11 -5.88 25.94
N ALA A 9 10.26 -6.54 25.87
CA ALA A 9 10.92 -6.86 24.61
C ALA A 9 9.96 -7.62 23.66
N ALA A 10 9.03 -8.39 24.24
CA ALA A 10 7.94 -9.04 23.52
C ALA A 10 6.98 -8.07 22.82
N THR A 11 6.60 -6.97 23.47
CA THR A 11 5.69 -5.96 22.90
C THR A 11 6.38 -5.17 21.78
N ALA A 12 7.65 -4.82 21.97
CA ALA A 12 8.45 -4.14 20.95
C ALA A 12 8.64 -5.01 19.69
N ALA A 13 8.92 -6.30 19.88
CA ALA A 13 9.07 -7.24 18.77
C ALA A 13 7.74 -7.50 18.03
N ARG A 14 6.60 -7.60 18.75
CA ARG A 14 5.26 -7.65 18.11
C ARG A 14 4.97 -6.41 17.28
N PHE A 15 5.25 -5.23 17.84
CA PHE A 15 5.08 -3.97 17.13
C PHE A 15 5.91 -3.92 15.84
N ALA A 16 7.19 -4.35 15.89
CA ALA A 16 8.05 -4.39 14.72
C ALA A 16 7.50 -5.31 13.60
N LEU A 17 6.95 -6.47 13.96
CA LEU A 17 6.34 -7.40 13.00
C LEU A 17 5.08 -6.81 12.34
N VAL A 18 4.18 -6.22 13.13
CA VAL A 18 2.96 -5.58 12.62
C VAL A 18 3.32 -4.37 11.76
N LEU A 19 4.28 -3.56 12.19
CA LEU A 19 4.78 -2.42 11.43
C LEU A 19 5.34 -2.86 10.08
N ALA A 20 6.14 -3.93 10.05
CA ALA A 20 6.72 -4.45 8.82
C ALA A 20 5.64 -4.87 7.80
N ARG A 21 4.59 -5.58 8.24
CA ARG A 21 3.43 -5.93 7.40
C ARG A 21 2.74 -4.69 6.85
N VAL A 22 2.36 -3.77 7.73
CA VAL A 22 1.57 -2.58 7.36
C VAL A 22 2.38 -1.66 6.43
N ALA A 23 3.68 -1.49 6.69
CA ALA A 23 4.56 -0.72 5.84
C ALA A 23 4.70 -1.35 4.44
N ALA A 24 4.80 -2.67 4.33
CA ALA A 24 4.84 -3.38 3.06
C ALA A 24 3.54 -3.22 2.26
N VAL A 25 2.37 -3.35 2.91
CA VAL A 25 1.06 -3.15 2.26
C VAL A 25 0.93 -1.71 1.75
N LEU A 26 1.14 -0.72 2.62
CA LEU A 26 1.00 0.70 2.27
C LEU A 26 1.98 1.13 1.18
N GLY A 27 3.20 0.60 1.21
CA GLY A 27 4.23 0.89 0.21
C GLY A 27 3.86 0.42 -1.19
N LEU A 28 3.15 -0.71 -1.29
CA LEU A 28 2.79 -1.33 -2.57
C LEU A 28 1.40 -0.96 -3.08
N THR A 29 0.49 -0.50 -2.23
CA THR A 29 -0.81 0.03 -2.68
C THR A 29 -0.62 1.32 -3.50
N PRO A 30 -1.03 1.40 -4.77
CA PRO A 30 -0.68 2.52 -5.65
C PRO A 30 -1.25 3.87 -5.20
N VAL A 31 -2.41 3.88 -4.54
CA VAL A 31 -3.08 5.11 -4.07
C VAL A 31 -2.34 5.74 -2.88
N LEU A 32 -1.94 4.94 -1.89
CA LEU A 32 -1.28 5.41 -0.67
C LEU A 32 0.26 5.35 -0.77
N GLY A 33 0.78 4.47 -1.61
CA GLY A 33 2.20 4.25 -1.89
C GLY A 33 2.75 5.14 -3.01
N GLY A 34 1.89 5.77 -3.81
CA GLY A 34 2.28 6.65 -4.92
C GLY A 34 3.02 7.93 -4.50
N ALA A 35 3.61 8.64 -5.47
CA ALA A 35 4.40 9.85 -5.23
C ALA A 35 3.61 11.02 -4.61
N ALA A 36 2.27 10.95 -4.62
CA ALA A 36 1.39 11.95 -4.05
C ALA A 36 1.54 12.14 -2.53
N VAL A 37 1.96 11.09 -1.80
CA VAL A 37 2.14 11.15 -0.34
C VAL A 37 3.63 11.20 0.02
N PRO A 38 4.09 12.20 0.81
CA PRO A 38 5.47 12.27 1.27
C PRO A 38 5.89 11.05 2.11
N ARG A 39 7.13 10.58 1.94
CA ARG A 39 7.72 9.47 2.71
C ARG A 39 7.52 9.57 4.24
N PRO A 40 7.74 10.72 4.91
CA PRO A 40 7.55 10.79 6.37
C PRO A 40 6.09 10.60 6.80
N VAL A 41 5.13 11.09 6.01
CA VAL A 41 3.69 10.91 6.27
C VAL A 41 3.31 9.44 6.13
N LYS A 42 3.85 8.73 5.13
CA LYS A 42 3.64 7.28 4.95
C LYS A 42 4.13 6.48 6.15
N LEU A 43 5.34 6.76 6.63
CA LEU A 43 5.90 6.08 7.80
C LEU A 43 5.10 6.38 9.06
N GLY A 44 4.67 7.63 9.25
CA GLY A 44 3.78 8.01 10.36
C GLY A 44 2.44 7.28 10.32
N LEU A 45 1.81 7.17 9.15
CA LEU A 45 0.56 6.44 8.97
C LEU A 45 0.73 4.94 9.23
N ALA A 46 1.81 4.34 8.73
CA ALA A 46 2.13 2.93 8.98
C ALA A 46 2.30 2.65 10.48
N ALA A 47 3.03 3.53 11.18
CA ALA A 47 3.22 3.43 12.63
C ALA A 47 1.91 3.61 13.42
N ALA A 48 1.08 4.58 13.03
CA ALA A 48 -0.22 4.80 13.66
C ALA A 48 -1.15 3.60 13.50
N ILE A 49 -1.24 3.03 12.29
CA ILE A 49 -2.05 1.83 12.04
C ILE A 49 -1.49 0.62 12.80
N ALA A 50 -0.16 0.45 12.83
CA ALA A 50 0.47 -0.64 13.58
C ALA A 50 0.17 -0.55 15.09
N LEU A 51 0.17 0.66 15.66
CA LEU A 51 -0.22 0.91 17.05
C LEU A 51 -1.67 0.53 17.33
N LEU A 52 -2.60 0.85 16.42
CA LEU A 52 -4.02 0.52 16.55
C LEU A 52 -4.29 -0.99 16.40
N LEU A 53 -3.47 -1.70 15.64
CA LEU A 53 -3.57 -3.14 15.44
C LEU A 53 -2.91 -3.97 16.55
N LEU A 54 -1.94 -3.38 17.26
CA LEU A 54 -1.21 -4.05 18.35
C LEU A 54 -2.11 -4.71 19.42
N PRO A 55 -3.17 -4.07 19.96
CA PRO A 55 -4.03 -4.74 20.94
C PRO A 55 -4.91 -5.85 20.34
N ARG A 56 -5.08 -5.88 19.01
CA ARG A 56 -5.84 -6.94 18.32
C ARG A 56 -5.00 -8.16 18.00
N THR A 57 -3.68 -8.01 17.90
CA THR A 57 -2.78 -9.15 17.84
C THR A 57 -2.69 -9.75 19.23
N GLY A 58 -3.36 -10.88 19.46
CA GLY A 58 -3.30 -11.62 20.72
C GLY A 58 -1.86 -12.04 21.08
N PRO A 59 -1.63 -12.69 22.23
CA PRO A 59 -0.32 -13.15 22.65
C PRO A 59 0.17 -14.29 21.74
N ALA A 60 0.66 -13.94 20.56
CA ALA A 60 1.31 -14.88 19.64
C ALA A 60 2.70 -15.24 20.16
N ALA A 61 3.10 -16.50 19.94
CA ALA A 61 4.45 -16.97 20.21
C ALA A 61 5.43 -16.16 19.34
N LEU A 62 6.32 -15.40 19.99
CA LEU A 62 7.36 -14.69 19.28
C LEU A 62 8.45 -15.67 18.84
N PRO A 63 9.01 -15.51 17.64
CA PRO A 63 10.20 -16.25 17.24
C PRO A 63 11.33 -16.04 18.26
N PRO A 64 11.98 -17.11 18.74
CA PRO A 64 13.05 -16.99 19.71
C PRO A 64 14.33 -16.40 19.07
N GLY A 65 14.91 -15.39 19.73
CA GLY A 65 16.19 -14.79 19.35
C GLY A 65 16.13 -13.81 18.17
N LEU A 66 17.25 -13.10 17.94
CA LEU A 66 17.36 -12.07 16.89
C LEU A 66 17.16 -12.64 15.48
N VAL A 67 17.64 -13.85 15.24
CA VAL A 67 17.50 -14.54 13.94
C VAL A 67 16.04 -14.90 13.67
N GLY A 68 15.34 -15.43 14.68
CA GLY A 68 13.90 -15.70 14.57
C GLY A 68 13.10 -14.44 14.29
N LEU A 69 13.43 -13.33 14.96
CA LEU A 69 12.76 -12.05 14.73
C LEU A 69 12.99 -11.53 13.31
N ALA A 70 14.22 -11.60 12.78
CA ALA A 70 14.53 -11.20 11.41
C ALA A 70 13.76 -12.03 10.37
N LEU A 71 13.68 -13.35 10.56
CA LEU A 71 12.88 -14.24 9.71
C LEU A 71 11.39 -13.93 9.81
N GLY A 72 10.90 -13.64 11.02
CA GLY A 72 9.53 -13.18 11.25
C GLY A 72 9.23 -11.91 10.45
N VAL A 73 10.08 -10.88 10.56
CA VAL A 73 9.95 -9.64 9.79
C VAL A 73 9.95 -9.91 8.30
N ALA A 74 10.86 -10.76 7.80
CA ALA A 74 10.90 -11.11 6.38
C ALA A 74 9.58 -11.75 5.92
N SER A 75 9.02 -12.68 6.71
CA SER A 75 7.74 -13.31 6.39
C SER A 75 6.58 -12.31 6.36
N GLU A 76 6.54 -11.36 7.31
CA GLU A 76 5.53 -10.32 7.38
C GLU A 76 5.61 -9.32 6.21
N VAL A 77 6.83 -8.99 5.78
CA VAL A 77 7.06 -8.19 4.57
C VAL A 77 6.57 -8.94 3.33
N VAL A 78 6.84 -10.24 3.20
CA VAL A 78 6.37 -11.03 2.05
C VAL A 78 4.85 -11.08 2.02
N VAL A 79 4.20 -11.36 3.15
CA VAL A 79 2.72 -11.39 3.24
C VAL A 79 2.14 -10.03 2.91
N GLY A 80 2.67 -8.96 3.51
CA GLY A 80 2.23 -7.59 3.22
C GLY A 80 2.45 -7.20 1.75
N ALA A 81 3.55 -7.66 1.15
CA ALA A 81 3.86 -7.41 -0.24
C ALA A 81 2.91 -8.14 -1.20
N LEU A 82 2.53 -9.38 -0.90
CA LEU A 82 1.54 -10.12 -1.68
C LEU A 82 0.18 -9.42 -1.67
N ILE A 83 -0.27 -8.95 -0.49
CA ILE A 83 -1.52 -8.18 -0.37
C ILE A 83 -1.44 -6.88 -1.17
N GLY A 84 -0.37 -6.12 -1.01
CA GLY A 84 -0.16 -4.88 -1.76
C GLY A 84 -0.07 -5.11 -3.27
N PHE A 85 0.56 -6.21 -3.70
CA PHE A 85 0.68 -6.60 -5.11
C PHE A 85 -0.68 -6.88 -5.75
N VAL A 86 -1.58 -7.59 -5.05
CA VAL A 86 -2.94 -7.84 -5.56
C VAL A 86 -3.68 -6.53 -5.81
N VAL A 87 -3.60 -5.57 -4.87
CA VAL A 87 -4.20 -4.24 -5.05
C VAL A 87 -3.54 -3.49 -6.20
N ALA A 88 -2.21 -3.54 -6.31
CA ALA A 88 -1.48 -2.92 -7.41
C ALA A 88 -1.89 -3.49 -8.78
N ALA A 89 -2.08 -4.81 -8.88
CA ALA A 89 -2.53 -5.47 -10.10
C ALA A 89 -3.95 -5.03 -10.51
N LEU A 90 -4.86 -4.85 -9.56
CA LEU A 90 -6.21 -4.34 -9.84
C LEU A 90 -6.16 -2.93 -10.45
N PHE A 91 -5.39 -2.02 -9.84
CA PHE A 91 -5.23 -0.66 -10.35
C PHE A 91 -4.50 -0.62 -11.70
N ALA A 92 -3.49 -1.48 -11.89
CA ALA A 92 -2.83 -1.61 -13.18
C ALA A 92 -3.81 -2.06 -14.28
N GLY A 93 -4.71 -3.00 -13.97
CA GLY A 93 -5.76 -3.42 -14.88
C GLY A 93 -6.70 -2.28 -15.28
N VAL A 94 -7.14 -1.46 -14.31
CA VAL A 94 -7.99 -0.29 -14.60
C VAL A 94 -7.23 0.76 -15.42
N GLN A 95 -5.95 0.97 -15.13
CA GLN A 95 -5.12 1.91 -15.89
C GLN A 95 -4.91 1.45 -17.33
N LEU A 96 -4.66 0.15 -17.56
CA LEU A 96 -4.56 -0.44 -18.90
C LEU A 96 -5.88 -0.34 -19.68
N ALA A 97 -7.01 -0.65 -19.03
CA ALA A 97 -8.33 -0.47 -19.63
C ALA A 97 -8.55 0.99 -20.03
N GLY A 98 -8.09 1.92 -19.20
CA GLY A 98 -8.17 3.33 -19.48
C GLY A 98 -7.37 3.79 -20.69
N GLN A 99 -6.12 3.33 -20.79
CA GLN A 99 -5.27 3.56 -21.96
C GLN A 99 -5.89 2.98 -23.23
N ALA A 100 -6.51 1.79 -23.15
CA ALA A 100 -7.20 1.17 -24.28
C ALA A 100 -8.39 2.01 -24.78
N VAL A 101 -9.21 2.54 -23.86
CA VAL A 101 -10.33 3.44 -24.21
C VAL A 101 -9.81 4.74 -24.83
N ALA A 102 -8.76 5.35 -24.26
CA ALA A 102 -8.16 6.56 -24.81
C ALA A 102 -7.61 6.34 -26.24
N ALA A 103 -7.04 5.17 -26.51
CA ALA A 103 -6.60 4.79 -27.84
C ALA A 103 -7.79 4.65 -28.82
N GLN A 104 -8.89 4.04 -28.39
CA GLN A 104 -10.11 3.90 -29.20
C GLN A 104 -10.81 5.23 -29.49
N MET A 105 -10.74 6.21 -28.59
CA MET A 105 -11.25 7.56 -28.82
C MET A 105 -10.43 8.37 -29.83
N GLY A 106 -9.34 7.82 -30.38
CA GLY A 106 -8.51 8.47 -31.38
C GLY A 106 -7.41 9.39 -30.81
N PHE A 107 -7.30 9.50 -29.48
CA PHE A 107 -6.22 10.28 -28.84
C PHE A 107 -4.83 9.68 -29.09
N ALA A 108 -4.74 8.37 -29.34
CA ALA A 108 -3.49 7.73 -29.78
C ALA A 108 -3.05 8.19 -31.18
N ALA A 109 -4.00 8.51 -32.08
CA ALA A 109 -3.69 9.11 -33.37
C ALA A 109 -3.28 10.58 -33.21
N ALA A 110 -3.93 11.34 -32.31
CA ALA A 110 -3.57 12.73 -32.02
C ALA A 110 -2.12 12.90 -31.51
N SER A 111 -1.61 11.95 -30.71
CA SER A 111 -0.21 11.97 -30.24
C SER A 111 0.84 11.72 -31.32
N GLN A 112 0.45 11.21 -32.50
CA GLN A 112 1.37 11.10 -33.66
C GLN A 112 1.43 12.39 -34.48
N PHE A 113 0.37 13.20 -34.45
CA PHE A 113 0.31 14.46 -35.21
C PHE A 113 0.91 15.64 -34.46
N ASP A 114 0.91 15.62 -33.12
CA ASP A 114 1.65 16.59 -32.31
C ASP A 114 2.34 15.90 -31.10
N PRO A 115 3.62 15.49 -31.26
CA PRO A 115 4.40 14.89 -30.18
C PRO A 115 4.72 15.89 -29.04
N MET A 116 4.48 17.20 -29.20
CA MET A 116 4.66 18.16 -28.11
C MET A 116 3.52 18.11 -27.09
N THR A 117 2.33 17.60 -27.46
CA THR A 117 1.12 17.56 -26.62
C THR A 117 0.81 16.17 -26.03
N HIS A 118 1.83 15.37 -25.67
CA HIS A 118 1.71 14.15 -24.83
C HIS A 118 0.73 14.26 -23.62
N ALA A 119 0.32 15.47 -23.25
CA ALA A 119 -0.73 15.80 -22.32
C ALA A 119 -2.11 15.16 -22.59
N ASN A 120 -2.60 15.06 -23.83
CA ASN A 120 -4.02 14.73 -24.06
C ASN A 120 -4.37 13.25 -23.77
N SER A 121 -3.48 12.30 -24.11
CA SER A 121 -3.66 10.88 -23.75
C SER A 121 -3.47 10.63 -22.24
N MET A 122 -2.65 11.47 -21.58
CA MET A 122 -2.39 11.38 -20.15
C MET A 122 -3.59 11.83 -19.31
N VAL A 123 -4.40 12.78 -19.78
CA VAL A 123 -5.57 13.30 -19.05
C VAL A 123 -6.67 12.24 -18.88
N VAL A 124 -6.98 11.46 -19.93
CA VAL A 124 -8.03 10.41 -19.86
C VAL A 124 -7.61 9.28 -18.91
N GLY A 125 -6.37 8.81 -19.03
CA GLY A 125 -5.82 7.78 -18.14
C GLY A 125 -5.73 8.25 -16.69
N GLN A 126 -5.37 9.51 -16.45
CA GLN A 126 -5.36 10.09 -15.11
C GLN A 126 -6.78 10.24 -14.54
N PHE A 127 -7.75 10.68 -15.35
CA PHE A 127 -9.15 10.76 -14.94
C PHE A 127 -9.69 9.40 -14.51
N GLN A 128 -9.45 8.35 -15.30
CA GLN A 128 -9.86 6.99 -14.95
C GLN A 128 -9.14 6.45 -13.71
N PHE A 129 -7.86 6.77 -13.52
CA PHE A 129 -7.13 6.44 -12.29
C PHE A 129 -7.77 7.10 -11.06
N VAL A 130 -8.15 8.37 -11.15
CA VAL A 130 -8.83 9.10 -10.07
C VAL A 130 -10.21 8.48 -9.79
N VAL A 131 -11.00 8.18 -10.82
CA VAL A 131 -12.30 7.50 -10.66
C VAL A 131 -12.12 6.12 -9.99
N ALA A 132 -11.13 5.35 -10.42
CA ALA A 132 -10.80 4.05 -9.82
C ALA A 132 -10.42 4.17 -8.34
N ALA A 133 -9.60 5.18 -7.99
CA ALA A 133 -9.23 5.46 -6.62
C ALA A 133 -10.46 5.87 -5.77
N LEU A 134 -11.35 6.71 -6.30
CA LEU A 134 -12.58 7.09 -5.63
C LEU A 134 -13.50 5.89 -5.39
N VAL A 135 -13.67 5.01 -6.38
CA VAL A 135 -14.45 3.77 -6.24
C VAL A 135 -13.82 2.85 -5.20
N PHE A 136 -12.50 2.70 -5.20
CA PHE A 136 -11.77 1.92 -4.19
C PHE A 136 -12.01 2.44 -2.78
N PHE A 137 -11.96 3.76 -2.56
CA PHE A 137 -12.27 4.35 -1.26
C PHE A 137 -13.74 4.21 -0.90
N ALA A 138 -14.66 4.39 -1.85
CA ALA A 138 -16.10 4.26 -1.64
C ALA A 138 -16.51 2.83 -1.22
N LEU A 139 -15.85 1.82 -1.80
CA LEU A 139 -16.04 0.41 -1.42
C LEU A 139 -15.36 0.03 -0.09
N GLY A 140 -14.58 0.95 0.49
CA GLY A 140 -13.84 0.71 1.72
C GLY A 140 -12.64 -0.21 1.54
N GLY A 141 -12.00 -0.23 0.35
CA GLY A 141 -10.85 -1.09 0.06
C GLY A 141 -9.61 -0.81 0.93
N HIS A 142 -9.60 0.31 1.66
CA HIS A 142 -8.56 0.63 2.66
C HIS A 142 -8.83 0.00 4.04
N LEU A 143 -10.06 -0.46 4.30
CA LEU A 143 -10.53 -0.95 5.60
C LEU A 143 -10.78 -2.47 5.62
N ARG A 144 -10.95 -3.09 4.45
CA ARG A 144 -11.21 -4.52 4.26
C ARG A 144 -9.99 -5.23 3.72
#